data_AF-A0A837F991-F1
#
_entry.id   AF-A0A837F991-F1
#
_cell.length_a   1.000
_cell.length_b   1.000
_cell.length_c   1.000
_cell.angle_alpha   90.00
_cell.angle_beta   90.00
_cell.angle_gamma   90.00
#
_symmetry.space_group_name_H-M   'P 1'
#
loop_
_entity.id
_entity.type
_entity.pdbx_description
1 polymer ?
#
loop_
_entity_poly.entity_id
_entity_poly.type
_entity_poly.pdbx_seq_one_letter_code
_entity_poly.pdbx_strand_id
1 'polypeptide(L)'
;MKDKRISSTSIDSAFAKDMQPVYVVSRHGYSRRFLSRSAAISNLAHYMVTKTFHRAGLNTNEPDEPVFSNGVLVNRMGQHTQQYLFAHARCMRRIRRILERKRAAQKWLAKWDAMHDRYVKEQAELQASKPEGIS
;
A
#
# COMPACT_ATOMS: atom_id res chain seq x y z
N MET A 1 2.44 -23.60 -26.94
CA MET A 1 1.79 -24.92 -26.84
C MET A 1 2.49 -25.69 -25.74
N LYS A 2 1.78 -26.18 -24.70
CA LYS A 2 2.38 -27.03 -23.66
C LYS A 2 2.42 -28.47 -24.17
N ASP A 3 3.63 -28.99 -24.39
CA ASP A 3 3.83 -30.38 -24.77
C ASP A 3 3.51 -31.29 -23.57
N LYS A 4 2.55 -32.22 -23.73
CA LYS A 4 2.07 -33.11 -22.65
C LYS A 4 3.11 -34.16 -22.23
N ARG A 5 4.23 -34.30 -22.96
CA ARG A 5 5.33 -35.21 -22.62
C ARG A 5 6.31 -34.64 -21.60
N ILE A 6 6.34 -33.31 -21.46
CA ILE A 6 7.05 -32.62 -20.39
C ILE A 6 6.07 -32.55 -19.23
N SER A 7 6.03 -33.62 -18.42
CA SER A 7 5.36 -33.56 -17.11
C SER A 7 5.94 -32.36 -16.39
N SER A 8 5.12 -31.33 -16.15
CA SER A 8 5.51 -30.20 -15.31
C SER A 8 5.82 -30.78 -13.94
N THR A 9 7.10 -30.97 -13.66
CA THR A 9 7.58 -31.62 -12.45
C THR A 9 7.16 -30.72 -11.28
N SER A 10 6.99 -31.27 -10.07
CA SER A 10 6.68 -30.46 -8.86
C SER A 10 7.62 -29.26 -8.66
N ILE A 11 8.83 -29.34 -9.22
CA ILE A 11 9.83 -28.28 -9.22
C ILE A 11 9.45 -27.14 -10.18
N ASP A 12 8.98 -27.45 -11.40
CA ASP A 12 8.59 -26.41 -12.38
C ASP A 12 7.39 -25.61 -11.89
N SER A 13 6.47 -26.24 -11.15
CA SER A 13 5.37 -25.54 -10.48
C SER A 13 5.84 -24.73 -9.27
N ALA A 14 6.86 -25.17 -8.54
CA ALA A 14 7.45 -24.43 -7.42
C ALA A 14 8.18 -23.14 -7.86
N PHE A 15 8.68 -23.09 -9.10
CA PHE A 15 9.34 -21.91 -9.69
C PHE A 15 8.43 -21.10 -10.62
N ALA A 16 7.11 -21.19 -10.47
CA ALA A 16 6.17 -20.42 -11.29
C ALA A 16 6.38 -18.90 -11.16
N LYS A 17 6.45 -18.21 -12.30
CA LYS A 17 6.59 -16.75 -12.37
C LYS A 17 5.22 -16.10 -12.36
N ASP A 18 4.73 -15.77 -11.17
CA ASP A 18 3.46 -15.06 -11.01
C ASP A 18 3.64 -13.53 -10.97
N MET A 19 2.72 -12.81 -11.60
CA MET A 19 2.65 -11.35 -11.50
C MET A 19 2.08 -10.94 -10.14
N GLN A 20 2.96 -10.81 -9.15
CA GLN A 20 2.58 -10.37 -7.81
C GLN A 20 2.71 -8.84 -7.63
N PRO A 21 1.79 -8.20 -6.89
CA PRO A 21 1.87 -6.78 -6.62
C PRO A 21 3.04 -6.47 -5.67
N VAL A 22 3.93 -5.56 -6.10
CA VAL A 22 4.98 -5.00 -5.26
C VAL A 22 4.58 -3.61 -4.79
N TYR A 23 4.57 -3.41 -3.47
CA TYR A 23 4.26 -2.13 -2.84
C TYR A 23 5.55 -1.37 -2.55
N VAL A 24 5.75 -0.24 -3.20
CA VAL A 24 6.88 0.65 -2.94
C VAL A 24 6.48 1.70 -1.92
N VAL A 25 7.20 1.76 -0.81
CA VAL A 25 7.00 2.76 0.23
C VAL A 25 8.23 3.65 0.28
N SER A 26 8.05 4.93 -0.05
CA SER A 26 9.10 5.95 0.04
C SER A 26 8.62 7.13 0.86
N ARG A 27 9.34 7.47 1.94
CA ARG A 27 9.00 8.58 2.83
C ARG A 27 10.18 8.96 3.73
N HIS A 28 10.41 10.26 3.91
CA HIS A 28 11.39 10.80 4.87
C HIS A 28 12.82 10.22 4.70
N GLY A 29 13.24 9.97 3.45
CA GLY A 29 14.56 9.40 3.13
C GLY A 29 14.61 7.87 3.12
N TYR A 30 13.57 7.20 3.63
CA TYR A 30 13.44 5.75 3.53
C TYR A 30 12.78 5.36 2.21
N SER A 31 13.25 4.28 1.59
CA SER A 31 12.64 3.66 0.41
C SER A 31 12.80 2.14 0.49
N ARG A 32 11.69 1.40 0.50
CA ARG A 32 11.71 -0.08 0.53
C ARG A 32 10.52 -0.66 -0.22
N ARG A 33 10.72 -1.84 -0.80
CA ARG A 33 9.68 -2.63 -1.47
C ARG A 33 9.13 -3.71 -0.54
N PHE A 34 7.83 -3.95 -0.63
CA PHE A 34 7.12 -4.96 0.16
C PHE A 34 6.22 -5.81 -0.73
N LEU A 35 6.16 -7.10 -0.42
CA LEU A 35 5.28 -8.04 -1.12
C LEU A 35 3.85 -8.06 -0.54
N SER A 36 3.63 -7.40 0.60
CA SER A 36 2.34 -7.32 1.26
C SER A 36 1.91 -5.88 1.51
N ARG A 37 0.62 -5.62 1.27
CA ARG A 37 -0.01 -4.32 1.54
C ARG A 37 0.02 -3.97 3.03
N SER A 38 -0.17 -4.95 3.92
CA SER A 38 -0.17 -4.71 5.37
C SER A 38 1.24 -4.33 5.84
N ALA A 39 2.27 -5.03 5.34
CA ALA A 39 3.66 -4.72 5.61
C ALA A 39 4.04 -3.31 5.10
N ALA A 40 3.61 -2.95 3.89
CA ALA A 40 3.82 -1.62 3.33
C ALA A 40 3.18 -0.52 4.20
N ILE A 41 1.94 -0.69 4.63
CA ILE A 41 1.24 0.27 5.51
C ILE A 41 1.94 0.38 6.88
N SER A 42 2.35 -0.75 7.45
CA SER A 42 3.07 -0.79 8.73
C SER A 42 4.39 -0.02 8.66
N ASN A 43 5.16 -0.21 7.58
CA ASN A 43 6.43 0.46 7.39
C ASN A 43 6.27 1.95 7.06
N LEU A 44 5.24 2.32 6.28
CA LEU A 44 4.91 3.72 6.08
C LEU A 44 4.59 4.41 7.41
N ALA A 45 3.78 3.76 8.26
CA ALA A 45 3.49 4.26 9.60
C ALA A 45 4.76 4.40 10.44
N HIS A 46 5.65 3.41 10.42
CA HIS A 46 6.96 3.47 11.08
C HIS A 46 7.77 4.69 10.62
N TYR A 47 7.98 4.89 9.31
CA TYR A 47 8.74 6.04 8.79
C TYR A 47 8.17 7.38 9.23
N MET A 48 6.84 7.51 9.22
CA MET A 48 6.16 8.73 9.65
C MET A 48 6.29 8.96 11.15
N VAL A 49 6.03 7.94 11.97
CA VAL A 49 6.04 8.06 13.44
C VAL A 49 7.44 8.27 13.98
N THR A 50 8.42 7.49 13.51
CA THR A 50 9.84 7.65 13.88
C THR A 50 10.32 9.07 13.57
N LYS A 51 10.01 9.60 12.38
CA LYS A 51 10.40 10.98 12.03
C LYS A 51 9.75 12.01 12.95
N THR A 52 8.48 11.83 13.32
CA THR A 52 7.80 12.74 14.24
C THR A 52 8.35 12.68 15.66
N PHE A 53 8.67 11.49 16.17
CA PHE A 53 9.26 11.31 17.50
C PHE A 53 10.63 11.96 17.57
N HIS A 54 11.50 11.72 16.59
CA HIS A 54 12.82 12.34 16.54
C HIS A 54 12.74 13.88 16.47
N ARG A 55 11.78 14.42 15.71
CA ARG A 55 11.55 15.87 15.65
C ARG A 55 11.04 16.45 16.97
N ALA A 56 10.35 15.65 17.78
CA ALA A 56 9.84 16.05 19.09
C ALA A 56 10.83 15.75 20.23
N GLY A 57 12.02 15.19 19.94
CA GLY A 57 12.97 14.77 20.98
C GLY A 57 12.47 13.59 21.82
N LEU A 58 11.52 12.80 21.30
CA LEU A 58 10.96 11.64 22.00
C LEU A 58 11.68 10.35 21.57
N ASN A 59 11.95 9.49 22.55
CA ASN A 59 12.53 8.17 22.30
C ASN A 59 11.51 7.22 21.67
N THR A 60 11.93 6.48 20.64
CA THR A 60 11.11 5.44 20.01
C THR A 60 11.19 4.11 20.74
N ASN A 61 12.24 3.91 21.52
CA ASN A 61 12.55 2.67 22.23
C ASN A 61 12.86 2.99 23.70
N GLU A 62 12.60 2.03 24.57
CA GLU A 62 13.15 2.01 25.92
C GLU A 62 14.69 1.93 25.84
N PRO A 63 15.42 2.26 26.92
CA PRO A 63 16.87 2.15 26.95
C PRO A 63 17.35 0.73 26.61
N ASP A 64 18.53 0.64 26.01
CA ASP A 64 19.18 -0.64 25.75
C ASP A 64 19.62 -1.28 27.06
N GLU A 65 19.46 -2.61 27.16
CA GLU A 65 19.78 -3.37 28.38
C GLU A 65 20.92 -4.37 28.11
N PRO A 66 21.90 -4.48 29.03
CA PRO A 66 22.94 -5.49 28.92
C PRO A 66 22.34 -6.88 29.21
N VAL A 67 22.49 -7.80 28.26
CA VAL A 67 21.97 -9.17 28.36
C VAL A 67 23.09 -10.15 28.04
N PHE A 68 23.20 -11.21 28.85
CA PHE A 68 24.07 -12.34 28.51
C PHE A 68 23.42 -13.19 27.41
N SER A 69 24.06 -13.25 26.24
CA SER A 69 23.62 -14.07 25.11
C SER A 69 24.78 -14.91 24.60
N ASN A 70 24.61 -16.23 24.57
CA ASN A 70 25.63 -17.18 24.13
C ASN A 70 27.01 -17.00 24.81
N GLY A 71 27.01 -16.68 26.11
CA GLY A 71 28.23 -16.48 26.89
C GLY A 71 28.94 -15.14 26.70
N VAL A 72 28.36 -14.22 25.91
CA VAL A 72 28.88 -12.86 25.70
C VAL A 72 27.89 -11.83 26.23
N LEU A 73 28.41 -10.78 26.89
CA LEU A 73 27.62 -9.63 27.29
C LEU A 73 27.33 -8.76 26.06
N VAL A 74 26.06 -8.62 25.69
CA VAL A 74 25.61 -7.81 24.55
C VAL A 74 24.57 -6.79 25.00
N ASN A 75 24.60 -5.58 24.44
CA ASN A 75 23.54 -4.59 24.65
C ASN A 75 22.37 -4.92 23.73
N ARG A 76 21.27 -5.39 24.32
CA ARG A 76 20.03 -5.65 23.60
C ARG A 76 19.29 -4.32 23.42
N MET A 77 18.93 -4.04 22.17
CA MET A 77 18.10 -2.88 21.85
C MET A 77 16.79 -2.91 22.65
N GLY A 78 16.47 -1.80 23.31
CA GLY A 78 15.24 -1.69 24.09
C GLY A 78 13.98 -1.85 23.22
N GLN A 79 12.89 -2.32 23.82
CA GLN A 79 11.62 -2.47 23.12
C GLN A 79 11.04 -1.12 22.72
N HIS A 80 10.13 -1.09 21.74
CA HIS A 80 9.43 0.15 21.43
C HIS A 80 8.63 0.66 22.63
N THR A 81 8.72 1.97 22.89
CA THR A 81 7.95 2.57 23.99
C THR A 81 6.45 2.42 23.74
N GLN A 82 5.67 2.35 24.80
CA GLN A 82 4.21 2.23 24.69
C GLN A 82 3.60 3.40 23.90
N GLN A 83 4.15 4.61 24.07
CA GLN A 83 3.75 5.80 23.33
C GLN A 83 4.01 5.65 21.83
N TYR A 84 5.17 5.12 21.46
CA TYR A 84 5.52 4.83 20.07
C TYR A 84 4.54 3.83 19.45
N LEU A 85 4.27 2.72 20.14
CA LEU A 85 3.34 1.69 19.67
C LEU A 85 1.93 2.24 19.45
N PHE A 86 1.42 3.07 20.37
CA PHE A 86 0.12 3.71 20.20
C PHE A 86 0.09 4.70 19.04
N ALA A 87 1.15 5.51 18.87
CA ALA A 87 1.27 6.42 17.75
C ALA A 87 1.34 5.67 16.41
N HIS A 88 2.10 4.59 16.35
CA HIS A 88 2.21 3.69 15.19
C HIS A 88 0.86 3.10 14.82
N ALA A 89 0.16 2.47 15.77
CA ALA A 89 -1.17 1.89 15.54
C ALA A 89 -2.19 2.94 15.07
N ARG A 90 -2.17 4.14 15.67
CA ARG A 90 -3.01 5.28 15.25
C ARG A 90 -2.68 5.70 13.81
N CYS A 91 -1.39 5.80 13.47
CA CYS A 91 -0.93 6.17 12.13
C CYS A 91 -1.37 5.14 11.09
N MET A 92 -1.19 3.84 11.35
CA MET A 92 -1.67 2.76 10.49
C MET A 92 -3.18 2.86 10.22
N ARG A 93 -3.98 3.08 11.27
CA ARG A 93 -5.45 3.26 11.13
C ARG A 93 -5.79 4.44 10.23
N ARG A 94 -5.11 5.58 10.39
CA ARG A 94 -5.32 6.77 9.55
C ARG A 94 -4.95 6.51 8.09
N ILE A 95 -3.81 5.86 7.83
CA ILE A 95 -3.39 5.48 6.47
C ILE A 95 -4.45 4.58 5.81
N ARG A 96 -4.95 3.56 6.52
CA ARG A 96 -6.00 2.67 6.01
C ARG A 96 -7.26 3.44 5.60
N ARG A 97 -7.75 4.33 6.47
CA ARG A 97 -8.92 5.18 6.19
C ARG A 97 -8.71 6.10 4.99
N ILE A 98 -7.53 6.70 4.84
CA ILE A 98 -7.22 7.55 3.69
C ILE A 98 -7.25 6.73 2.39
N LEU A 99 -6.64 5.55 2.38
CA LEU A 99 -6.62 4.69 1.21
C LEU A 99 -8.01 4.17 0.84
N GLU A 100 -8.84 3.88 1.85
CA GLU A 100 -10.23 3.49 1.65
C GLU A 100 -11.06 4.61 1.03
N ARG A 101 -10.95 5.84 1.55
CA ARG A 101 -11.61 7.01 0.96
C ARG A 101 -11.16 7.26 -0.48
N LYS A 102 -9.86 7.14 -0.76
CA LYS A 102 -9.34 7.25 -2.14
C LYS A 102 -9.96 6.21 -3.07
N ARG A 103 -10.08 4.96 -2.61
CA ARG A 103 -10.72 3.90 -3.40
C ARG A 103 -12.21 4.18 -3.64
N ALA A 104 -12.93 4.69 -2.64
CA ALA A 104 -14.33 5.08 -2.80
C ALA A 104 -14.50 6.20 -3.83
N ALA A 105 -13.66 7.24 -3.75
CA ALA A 105 -13.66 8.34 -4.71
C ALA A 105 -13.35 7.86 -6.13
N GLN A 106 -12.36 6.99 -6.30
CA GLN A 106 -12.02 6.39 -7.61
C GLN A 106 -13.18 5.57 -8.18
N LYS A 107 -13.87 4.78 -7.36
CA LYS A 107 -15.06 4.03 -7.79
C LYS A 107 -16.20 4.95 -8.21
N TRP A 108 -16.40 6.05 -7.50
CA TRP A 108 -17.41 7.03 -7.86
C TRP A 108 -17.08 7.72 -9.17
N LEU A 109 -15.83 8.18 -9.34
CA LEU A 109 -15.35 8.81 -10.56
C LEU A 109 -15.54 7.89 -11.77
N ALA A 110 -15.11 6.63 -11.68
CA ALA A 110 -15.28 5.67 -12.77
C ALA A 110 -16.75 5.44 -13.16
N LYS A 111 -17.69 5.51 -12.21
CA LYS A 111 -19.13 5.43 -12.52
C LYS A 111 -19.63 6.69 -13.21
N TRP A 112 -19.17 7.85 -12.76
CA TRP A 112 -19.52 9.12 -13.37
C TRP A 112 -18.98 9.20 -14.80
N ASP A 113 -17.71 8.83 -15.02
CA ASP A 113 -17.08 8.81 -16.35
C ASP A 113 -17.88 7.91 -17.30
N ALA A 114 -18.23 6.69 -16.88
CA ALA A 114 -19.02 5.78 -17.71
C ALA A 114 -20.42 6.31 -18.05
N MET A 115 -21.07 7.01 -17.11
CA MET A 115 -22.38 7.64 -17.35
C MET A 115 -22.24 8.85 -18.28
N HIS A 116 -21.19 9.65 -18.10
CA HIS A 116 -20.90 10.82 -18.92
C HIS A 116 -20.60 10.42 -20.37
N ASP A 117 -19.74 9.43 -20.58
CA ASP A 117 -19.40 8.91 -21.91
C ASP A 117 -20.65 8.42 -22.65
N ARG A 118 -21.54 7.71 -21.94
CA ARG A 118 -22.82 7.28 -22.49
C ARG A 118 -23.70 8.47 -22.87
N TYR A 119 -23.85 9.45 -21.98
CA TYR A 119 -24.68 10.62 -22.24
C TYR A 119 -24.17 11.46 -23.41
N VAL A 120 -22.86 11.68 -23.50
CA VAL A 120 -22.22 12.40 -24.62
C VAL A 120 -22.47 11.67 -25.94
N LYS A 121 -22.37 10.34 -25.94
CA LYS A 121 -22.68 9.51 -27.11
C LYS A 121 -24.14 9.63 -27.53
N GLU A 122 -25.08 9.47 -26.60
CA GLU A 122 -26.52 9.61 -26.86
C GLU A 122 -26.87 11.02 -27.39
N GLN A 123 -26.26 12.08 -26.83
CA GLN A 123 -26.43 13.45 -27.33
C GLN A 123 -25.90 13.61 -28.76
N ALA A 124 -24.73 13.05 -29.07
CA ALA A 124 -24.16 13.10 -30.41
C ALA A 124 -25.06 12.37 -31.44
N GLU A 125 -25.60 11.21 -31.07
CA GLU A 125 -26.55 10.44 -31.90
C GLU A 125 -27.87 11.21 -32.12
N LEU A 126 -28.38 11.90 -31.10
CA LEU A 126 -29.58 12.74 -31.22
C LEU A 126 -29.35 13.98 -32.10
N GLN A 127 -28.21 14.65 -31.98
CA GLN A 127 -27.87 15.78 -32.84
C GLN A 127 -27.66 15.35 -34.29
N ALA A 128 -27.07 14.17 -34.51
CA ALA A 128 -26.90 13.59 -35.85
C ALA A 128 -28.23 13.17 -36.49
N SER A 129 -29.24 12.81 -35.69
CA SER A 129 -30.58 12.45 -36.17
C SER A 129 -31.56 13.63 -36.24
N LYS A 130 -31.09 14.86 -35.96
CA LYS A 130 -31.92 16.07 -36.06
C LYS A 130 -32.31 16.31 -37.53
N PRO A 131 -33.61 16.40 -37.86
CA PRO A 131 -34.02 16.65 -39.24
C PRO A 131 -33.58 18.04 -39.70
N GLU A 132 -33.10 18.14 -40.95
CA GLU A 132 -32.83 19.42 -41.60
C GLU A 132 -34.16 20.15 -41.84
N GLY A 133 -34.46 21.13 -40.98
CA GLY A 133 -35.56 22.06 -41.21
C GLY A 133 -36.56 22.16 -40.06
N ILE A 134 -36.20 22.90 -39.02
CA ILE A 134 -37.13 23.80 -38.32
C ILE A 134 -36.32 25.09 -38.05
N SER A 135 -36.48 26.10 -38.90
CA SER A 135 -36.12 27.49 -38.60
C SER A 135 -37.32 28.21 -38.04
#